data_AF-X0RMB9-F1
#
_entry.id   AF-X0RMB9-F1
#
_cell.length_a   1.000
_cell.length_b   1.000
_cell.length_c   1.000
_cell.angle_alpha   90.00
_cell.angle_beta   90.00
_cell.angle_gamma   90.00
#
_symmetry.space_group_name_H-M   'P 1'
#
loop_
_entity.id
_entity.type
_entity.pdbx_description
1 polymer ?
#
loop_
_entity_poly.entity_id
_entity_poly.type
_entity_poly.pdbx_seq_one_letter_code
_entity_poly.pdbx_strand_id
1 'polypeptide(L)'
;MNEEATTGETVANTEVQELYGFDKRGQLKWEHLRRQLDNTSEANNNKGMRIDVLQQYSAISNKDLALPNLPSNVQMPNTSNSIDLRKYAPELLQYYQDGNGTAVGKMVFNMLPMVRERFGSVE
;
A
#
# COMPACT_ATOMS: atom_id res chain seq x y z
N MET A 1 10.83 -24.08 38.84
CA MET A 1 11.46 -22.75 38.79
C MET A 1 12.34 -22.77 37.55
N ASN A 2 11.77 -22.54 36.37
CA ASN A 2 11.43 -21.22 35.77
C ASN A 2 12.73 -20.48 35.44
N GLU A 3 12.98 -19.93 34.26
CA GLU A 3 12.29 -19.80 32.98
C GLU A 3 13.41 -19.37 32.00
N GLU A 4 13.24 -19.69 30.72
CA GLU A 4 14.14 -19.27 29.64
C GLU A 4 14.28 -17.74 29.60
N ALA A 5 15.50 -17.23 29.80
CA ALA A 5 15.81 -15.83 29.54
C ALA A 5 16.14 -15.65 28.04
N THR A 6 15.10 -15.60 27.21
CA THR A 6 15.18 -15.08 25.85
C THR A 6 15.20 -13.55 25.94
N THR A 7 16.34 -12.97 26.27
CA THR A 7 16.55 -11.52 26.09
C THR A 7 16.91 -11.29 24.64
N GLY A 8 15.91 -10.87 23.86
CA GLY A 8 16.07 -10.43 22.49
C GLY A 8 17.14 -9.36 22.40
N GLU A 9 18.21 -9.66 21.66
CA GLU A 9 19.13 -8.66 21.18
C GLU A 9 18.34 -7.70 20.28
N THR A 10 18.09 -6.50 20.81
CA THR A 10 17.71 -5.34 20.01
C THR A 10 18.79 -5.12 18.96
N VAL A 11 18.54 -5.59 17.74
CA VAL A 11 19.37 -5.32 16.57
C VAL A 11 19.49 -3.82 16.45
N ALA A 12 20.71 -3.33 16.70
CA ALA A 12 21.06 -1.93 16.74
C ALA A 12 20.64 -1.21 15.46
N ASN A 13 20.15 0.02 15.64
CA ASN A 13 19.72 0.99 14.63
C ASN A 13 20.43 0.85 13.28
N THR A 14 19.90 0.00 12.40
CA THR A 14 20.37 -0.11 11.03
C THR A 14 19.80 1.09 10.27
N GLU A 15 20.64 2.01 9.81
CA GLU A 15 20.18 3.05 8.89
C GLU A 15 19.68 2.36 7.61
N VAL A 16 18.36 2.38 7.43
CA VAL A 16 17.70 1.87 6.23
C VAL A 16 17.42 3.06 5.32
N GLN A 17 18.05 3.10 4.16
CA GLN A 17 17.71 4.05 3.11
C GLN A 17 16.83 3.34 2.08
N GLU A 18 15.60 3.81 1.93
CA GLU A 18 14.62 3.29 0.98
C GLU A 18 14.25 4.39 -0.02
N LEU A 19 14.43 4.10 -1.31
CA LEU A 19 14.18 5.03 -2.40
C LEU A 19 13.27 4.41 -3.45
N TYR A 20 12.39 5.22 -4.02
CA TYR A 20 11.42 4.79 -5.02
C TYR A 20 11.55 5.63 -6.29
N GLY A 21 11.56 4.97 -7.44
CA GLY A 21 11.51 5.62 -8.74
C GLY A 21 10.15 5.44 -9.39
N PHE A 22 9.48 6.54 -9.72
CA PHE A 22 8.23 6.55 -10.45
C PHE A 22 8.43 7.05 -11.88
N ASP A 23 7.66 6.52 -12.83
CA ASP A 23 7.62 7.09 -14.18
C ASP A 23 6.69 8.31 -14.28
N LYS A 24 6.65 8.94 -15.46
CA LYS A 24 5.80 10.12 -15.73
C LYS A 24 4.29 9.86 -15.55
N ARG A 25 3.88 8.59 -15.47
CA ARG A 25 2.49 8.16 -15.25
C ARG A 25 2.22 7.82 -13.78
N GLY A 26 3.21 8.01 -12.89
CA GLY A 26 3.11 7.67 -11.48
C GLY A 26 3.23 6.17 -11.20
N GLN A 27 3.69 5.35 -12.16
CA GLN A 27 3.90 3.91 -11.92
C GLN A 27 5.26 3.68 -11.25
N LEU A 28 5.27 2.85 -10.21
CA LEU A 28 6.52 2.41 -9.57
C LEU A 28 7.36 1.61 -10.58
N LYS A 29 8.58 2.07 -10.84
CA LYS A 29 9.55 1.45 -11.77
C LYS A 29 10.61 0.65 -11.04
N TRP A 30 11.11 1.19 -9.95
CA TRP A 30 12.16 0.55 -9.16
C TRP A 30 12.09 0.99 -7.71
N GLU A 31 12.64 0.14 -6.87
CA GLU A 31 12.82 0.34 -5.44
C GLU A 31 14.26 0.01 -5.11
N HIS A 32 14.92 0.89 -4.35
CA HIS A 32 16.28 0.69 -3.90
C HIS A 32 16.31 0.69 -2.37
N LEU A 33 16.78 -0.42 -1.81
CA LEU A 33 16.91 -0.64 -0.39
C LEU A 33 18.39 -0.80 -0.04
N ARG A 34 18.89 0.09 0.82
CA ARG A 34 20.22 -0.02 1.42
C ARG A 34 20.09 -0.33 2.89
N ARG A 35 20.78 -1.37 3.35
CA ARG A 35 20.91 -1.71 4.77
C ARG A 35 22.39 -1.78 5.13
N GLN A 36 22.73 -1.08 6.20
CA GLN A 36 24.07 -1.12 6.81
C GLN A 36 24.01 -2.04 8.03
N LEU A 37 24.69 -3.18 7.96
CA LEU A 37 24.86 -4.09 9.10
C LEU A 37 26.16 -3.73 9.78
N ASP A 38 26.04 -3.05 10.91
CA ASP A 38 27.16 -2.74 11.77
C ASP A 38 27.52 -3.96 12.62
N ASN A 39 28.82 -4.28 12.68
CA ASN A 39 29.30 -5.34 13.56
C ASN A 39 29.32 -4.82 14.99
N THR A 40 28.53 -5.42 15.88
CA THR A 40 28.45 -5.04 17.30
C THR A 40 29.61 -5.61 18.14
N SER A 41 30.55 -6.34 17.52
CA SER A 41 31.69 -6.93 18.22
C SER A 41 32.90 -5.99 18.23
N GLU A 42 33.34 -5.59 19.42
CA GLU A 42 34.50 -4.72 19.67
C GLU A 42 35.82 -5.22 19.04
N ALA A 43 35.88 -6.50 18.64
CA ALA A 43 37.05 -7.11 18.02
C ALA A 43 37.25 -6.78 16.53
N ASN A 44 36.27 -6.19 15.85
CA ASN A 44 36.35 -5.87 14.41
C ASN A 44 35.60 -4.57 14.05
N ASN A 45 35.93 -3.46 14.72
CA ASN A 45 35.34 -2.13 14.51
C ASN A 45 35.41 -1.57 13.06
N ASN A 46 36.05 -2.28 12.11
CA ASN A 46 36.23 -1.84 10.72
C ASN A 46 35.57 -2.74 9.68
N LYS A 47 34.76 -3.73 10.09
CA LYS A 47 34.10 -4.68 9.16
C LYS A 47 32.57 -4.52 9.23
N GLY A 48 32.04 -3.42 8.71
CA GLY A 48 30.61 -3.28 8.44
C GLY A 48 30.25 -3.94 7.11
N MET A 49 29.06 -4.56 7.02
CA MET A 49 28.54 -5.09 5.76
C MET A 49 27.42 -4.20 5.24
N ARG A 50 27.55 -3.71 4.01
CA ARG A 50 26.47 -2.99 3.33
C ARG A 50 25.78 -3.92 2.33
N ILE A 51 24.46 -3.99 2.42
CA ILE A 51 23.63 -4.68 1.44
C ILE A 51 22.85 -3.60 0.68
N ASP A 52 23.01 -3.59 -0.65
CA ASP A 52 22.23 -2.79 -1.58
C ASP A 52 21.38 -3.71 -2.45
N VAL A 53 20.06 -3.49 -2.46
CA VAL A 53 19.09 -4.24 -3.27
C VAL A 53 18.38 -3.27 -4.20
N LEU A 54 18.42 -3.53 -5.51
CA LEU A 54 17.64 -2.82 -6.50
C LEU A 54 16.60 -3.77 -7.09
N GLN A 55 15.33 -3.52 -6.80
CA GLN A 55 14.21 -4.24 -7.38
C GLN A 55 13.61 -3.43 -8.52
N GLN A 56 13.44 -4.04 -9.69
CA GLN A 56 12.80 -3.42 -10.85
C GLN A 56 11.45 -4.07 -11.12
N TYR A 57 10.44 -3.26 -11.40
CA TYR A 57 9.08 -3.69 -11.65
C TYR A 57 8.74 -3.61 -13.13
N SER A 58 8.13 -4.67 -13.65
CA SER A 58 7.52 -4.64 -14.98
C SER A 58 6.24 -3.82 -14.94
N ALA A 59 5.89 -3.17 -16.05
CA ALA A 59 4.62 -2.43 -16.13
C ALA A 59 3.44 -3.40 -15.98
N ILE A 60 2.64 -3.23 -14.93
CA ILE A 60 1.44 -4.05 -14.66
C ILE A 60 0.34 -3.76 -15.70
N SER A 61 0.34 -2.54 -16.27
CA SER A 61 -0.61 -2.13 -17.31
C SER A 61 0.02 -1.13 -18.28
N ASN A 62 -0.14 -1.42 -19.58
CA ASN A 62 0.17 -0.48 -20.66
C ASN A 62 -0.95 0.56 -20.86
N LYS A 63 -2.15 0.33 -20.30
CA LYS A 63 -3.26 1.28 -20.30
C LYS A 63 -2.99 2.37 -19.25
N ASP A 64 -3.28 3.62 -19.63
CA ASP A 64 -3.22 4.76 -18.70
C ASP A 64 -4.08 4.49 -17.46
N LEU A 65 -3.72 5.15 -16.36
CA LEU A 65 -4.39 5.05 -15.05
C LEU A 65 -5.91 4.88 -15.21
N ALA A 66 -6.47 3.85 -14.56
CA ALA A 66 -7.93 3.65 -14.52
C ALA A 66 -8.68 4.86 -13.94
N LEU A 67 -7.96 5.72 -13.21
CA LEU A 67 -8.40 7.01 -12.72
C LEU A 67 -7.37 8.05 -13.20
N PRO A 68 -7.57 8.69 -14.36
CA PRO A 68 -6.70 9.80 -14.75
C PRO A 68 -6.72 10.86 -13.65
N ASN A 69 -5.56 11.42 -13.32
CA ASN A 69 -5.50 12.58 -12.44
C ASN A 69 -6.48 13.62 -12.97
N LEU A 70 -7.38 14.09 -12.09
CA LEU A 70 -8.28 15.18 -12.46
C LEU A 70 -7.43 16.36 -12.97
N PRO A 71 -7.88 17.08 -14.01
CA PRO A 71 -7.24 18.31 -14.44
C PRO A 71 -6.93 19.21 -13.23
N SER A 72 -5.80 19.92 -13.22
CA SER A 72 -5.36 20.70 -12.06
C SER A 72 -6.39 21.75 -11.61
N ASN A 73 -7.26 22.19 -12.52
CA ASN A 73 -8.38 23.10 -12.27
C ASN A 73 -9.65 22.41 -11.73
N VAL A 74 -9.64 21.09 -11.59
CA VAL A 74 -10.77 20.22 -11.20
C VAL A 74 -10.34 19.33 -10.02
N GLN A 75 -9.60 19.90 -9.06
CA GLN A 75 -9.18 19.18 -7.85
C GLN A 75 -10.30 19.01 -6.82
N MET A 76 -11.38 19.79 -6.92
CA MET A 76 -12.53 19.65 -6.03
C MET A 76 -13.61 18.74 -6.64
N PRO A 77 -14.15 17.79 -5.84
CA PRO A 77 -15.36 17.06 -6.21
C PRO A 77 -16.51 18.02 -6.52
N ASN A 78 -17.18 17.78 -7.64
CA ASN A 78 -18.34 18.48 -8.16
C ASN A 78 -19.28 17.46 -8.83
N THR A 79 -20.45 17.89 -9.28
CA THR A 79 -21.46 16.97 -9.83
C THR A 79 -21.02 16.27 -11.13
N SER A 80 -20.03 16.78 -11.87
CA SER A 80 -19.55 16.17 -13.12
C SER A 80 -18.36 15.23 -12.94
N ASN A 81 -17.66 15.27 -11.81
CA ASN A 81 -16.50 14.41 -11.52
C ASN A 81 -16.65 13.56 -10.24
N SER A 82 -17.82 13.58 -9.59
CA SER A 82 -18.10 12.79 -8.40
C SER A 82 -19.42 12.05 -8.53
N ILE A 83 -19.48 10.88 -7.91
CA ILE A 83 -20.68 10.05 -7.83
C ILE A 83 -21.23 10.19 -6.42
N ASP A 84 -22.52 10.47 -6.31
CA ASP A 84 -23.21 10.38 -5.02
C ASP A 84 -23.30 8.90 -4.61
N LEU A 85 -22.44 8.54 -3.67
CA LEU A 85 -22.33 7.17 -3.14
C LEU A 85 -23.68 6.66 -2.61
N ARG A 86 -24.57 7.53 -2.10
CA ARG A 86 -25.90 7.10 -1.60
C ARG A 86 -26.83 6.65 -2.70
N LYS A 87 -26.65 7.18 -3.91
CA LYS A 87 -27.41 6.77 -5.10
C LYS A 87 -26.80 5.53 -5.73
N TYR A 88 -25.48 5.41 -5.70
CA TYR A 88 -24.75 4.34 -6.36
C TYR A 88 -24.60 3.06 -5.52
N ALA A 89 -24.66 3.17 -4.19
CA ALA A 89 -24.46 2.05 -3.28
C ALA A 89 -25.39 0.84 -3.52
N PRO A 90 -26.70 0.99 -3.84
CA PRO A 90 -27.57 -0.14 -4.13
C PRO A 90 -27.13 -0.95 -5.36
N GLU A 91 -26.74 -0.27 -6.44
CA GLU A 91 -26.25 -0.93 -7.66
C GLU A 91 -24.91 -1.61 -7.41
N LEU A 92 -24.01 -0.96 -6.67
CA LEU A 92 -22.70 -1.51 -6.31
C LEU A 92 -22.83 -2.73 -5.38
N LEU A 93 -23.80 -2.71 -4.47
CA LEU A 93 -24.14 -3.85 -3.62
C LEU A 93 -24.58 -5.05 -4.46
N GLN A 94 -25.53 -4.85 -5.37
CA GLN A 94 -26.00 -5.92 -6.25
C GLN A 94 -24.86 -6.48 -7.10
N TYR A 95 -24.01 -5.61 -7.66
CA TYR A 95 -22.84 -6.01 -8.44
C TYR A 95 -21.91 -6.93 -7.64
N TYR A 96 -21.68 -6.66 -6.35
CA TYR A 96 -20.89 -7.52 -5.47
C TYR A 96 -21.59 -8.82 -5.08
N GLN A 97 -22.92 -8.80 -4.89
CA GLN A 97 -23.74 -9.98 -4.63
C GLN A 97 -23.79 -10.94 -5.83
N ASP A 98 -23.72 -10.39 -7.05
CA ASP A 98 -23.63 -11.16 -8.30
C ASP A 98 -22.25 -11.82 -8.50
N GLY A 99 -21.35 -11.71 -7.51
CA GLY A 99 -20.02 -12.33 -7.52
C GLY A 99 -18.94 -11.50 -8.21
N ASN A 100 -19.25 -10.29 -8.68
CA ASN A 100 -18.28 -9.41 -9.32
C ASN A 100 -17.45 -8.62 -8.29
N GLY A 101 -16.39 -7.94 -8.77
CA GLY A 101 -15.52 -7.09 -7.96
C GLY A 101 -14.37 -7.82 -7.27
N THR A 102 -13.55 -7.06 -6.54
CA THR A 102 -12.39 -7.60 -5.81
C THR A 102 -12.69 -7.72 -4.32
N ALA A 103 -12.01 -8.64 -3.62
CA ALA A 103 -12.14 -8.79 -2.16
C ALA A 103 -11.87 -7.49 -1.40
N VAL A 104 -10.85 -6.73 -1.83
CA VAL A 104 -10.52 -5.41 -1.27
C VAL A 104 -11.66 -4.40 -1.50
N GLY A 105 -12.25 -4.39 -2.71
CA GLY A 105 -13.38 -3.51 -3.02
C GLY A 105 -14.60 -3.78 -2.15
N LYS A 106 -14.95 -5.05 -1.93
CA LYS A 106 -16.02 -5.48 -1.01
C LYS A 106 -15.73 -5.06 0.43
N MET A 107 -14.50 -5.27 0.90
CA MET A 107 -14.07 -4.87 2.23
C MET A 107 -14.20 -3.36 2.46
N VAL A 108 -13.71 -2.54 1.53
CA VAL A 108 -13.82 -1.07 1.62
C VAL A 108 -15.28 -0.62 1.60
N PHE A 109 -16.11 -1.21 0.74
CA PHE A 109 -17.53 -0.91 0.69
C PHE A 109 -18.24 -1.21 2.02
N ASN A 110 -17.94 -2.35 2.64
CA ASN A 110 -18.46 -2.75 3.95
C ASN A 110 -17.97 -1.89 5.14
N MET A 111 -16.90 -1.11 4.97
CA MET A 111 -16.44 -0.16 5.98
C MET A 111 -17.25 1.14 5.97
N LEU A 112 -18.01 1.41 4.91
CA LEU A 112 -18.81 2.63 4.83
C LEU A 112 -19.96 2.60 5.85
N PRO A 113 -20.10 3.61 6.73
CA PRO A 113 -21.14 3.64 7.76
C PRO A 113 -22.55 3.48 7.17
N MET A 114 -22.81 4.15 6.05
CA MET A 114 -24.08 4.09 5.33
C MET A 114 -24.42 2.69 4.77
N VAL A 115 -23.43 1.85 4.48
CA VAL A 115 -23.65 0.47 4.00
C VAL A 115 -24.02 -0.42 5.18
N ARG A 116 -23.27 -0.31 6.29
CA ARG A 116 -23.57 -1.03 7.52
C ARG A 116 -24.96 -0.70 8.06
N GLU A 117 -25.35 0.57 8.03
CA GLU A 117 -26.64 1.03 8.54
C GLU A 117 -27.83 0.65 7.64
N ARG A 118 -27.65 0.60 6.31
CA ARG A 118 -28.77 0.38 5.37
C ARG A 118 -28.90 -1.04 4.85
N PHE A 119 -27.80 -1.77 4.71
CA PHE A 119 -27.76 -3.02 3.96
C PHE A 119 -27.14 -4.19 4.72
N GLY A 120 -26.55 -3.96 5.90
CA GLY A 120 -25.81 -4.99 6.63
C GLY A 120 -24.44 -5.28 6.01
N SER A 121 -23.80 -6.38 6.41
CA SER A 121 -22.53 -6.83 5.82
C SER A 121 -22.76 -7.60 4.53
N VAL A 122 -21.99 -7.28 3.49
CA VAL A 122 -21.98 -8.05 2.23
C VAL A 122 -20.91 -9.13 2.33
N GLU A 123 -21.31 -10.41 2.33
CA GLU A 123 -20.39 -11.57 2.26
C GLU A 123 -19.88 -11.83 0.83
#